data_AF-A0A6P1JI75-F1
#
_entry.id   AF-A0A6P1JI75-F1
#
_cell.length_a   1.000
_cell.length_b   1.000
_cell.length_c   1.000
_cell.angle_alpha   90.00
_cell.angle_beta   90.00
_cell.angle_gamma   90.00
#
_symmetry.space_group_name_H-M   'P 1'
#
loop_
_entity.id
_entity.type
_entity.pdbx_description
1 polymer ?
#
loop_
_entity_poly.entity_id
_entity_poly.type
_entity_poly.pdbx_seq_one_letter_code
_entity_poly.pdbx_strand_id
1 'polypeptide(L)'
;MPGLARTDDRSFVAAMTAINAAVQNPLFALSFFGSGLASAAALLAALSGGAGPGATAAIAGALALGVLQYVVTFGRNIPLNVRLDRSARGPLPTARRGFEQPWVRANTARMLASTGALLLLGIALAAL
;
A
#
# COMPACT_ATOMS: atom_id res chain seq x y z
N MET A 1 -11.16 6.26 -7.04
CA MET A 1 -11.37 7.21 -5.94
C MET A 1 -12.73 7.88 -6.14
N PRO A 2 -13.83 7.28 -5.68
CA PRO A 2 -15.17 7.68 -6.12
C PRO A 2 -15.54 9.13 -5.78
N GLY A 3 -15.11 9.66 -4.63
CA GLY A 3 -15.30 11.06 -4.27
C GLY A 3 -14.53 12.03 -5.17
N LEU A 4 -13.20 11.85 -5.26
CA LEU A 4 -12.34 12.67 -6.12
C LEU A 4 -12.67 12.55 -7.62
N ALA A 5 -13.18 11.39 -8.06
CA ALA A 5 -13.59 11.19 -9.45
C ALA A 5 -14.67 12.20 -9.88
N ARG A 6 -15.49 12.69 -8.94
CA ARG A 6 -16.59 13.63 -9.18
C ARG A 6 -16.16 15.10 -9.16
N THR A 7 -14.91 15.42 -8.82
CA THR A 7 -14.41 16.80 -8.81
C THR A 7 -13.85 17.18 -10.17
N ASP A 8 -13.67 18.48 -10.41
CA ASP A 8 -12.93 18.99 -11.56
C ASP A 8 -11.43 18.66 -11.45
N ASP A 9 -10.69 18.84 -12.55
CA ASP A 9 -9.28 18.47 -12.65
C ASP A 9 -8.38 19.29 -11.72
N ARG A 10 -8.71 20.55 -11.46
CA ARG A 10 -7.94 21.40 -10.53
C ARG A 10 -8.09 20.90 -9.11
N SER A 11 -9.32 20.67 -8.68
CA SER A 11 -9.60 20.11 -7.35
C SER A 11 -8.97 18.73 -7.16
N PHE A 12 -9.05 17.86 -8.18
CA PHE A 12 -8.45 16.54 -8.14
C PHE A 12 -6.92 16.61 -7.96
N VAL A 13 -6.24 17.36 -8.83
CA VAL A 13 -4.78 17.46 -8.82
C VAL A 13 -4.31 18.10 -7.52
N ALA A 14 -4.94 19.20 -7.10
CA ALA A 14 -4.58 19.88 -5.86
C ALA A 14 -4.75 18.99 -4.63
N ALA A 15 -5.85 18.23 -4.54
CA ALA A 15 -6.07 17.30 -3.44
C ALA A 15 -5.03 16.17 -3.43
N MET A 16 -4.76 15.56 -4.58
CA MET A 16 -3.80 14.45 -4.66
C MET A 16 -2.37 14.89 -4.40
N THR A 17 -1.93 16.06 -4.87
CA THR A 17 -0.59 16.58 -4.56
C THR A 17 -0.45 16.95 -3.08
N ALA A 18 -1.50 17.50 -2.46
CA ALA A 18 -1.52 17.75 -1.01
C ALA A 18 -1.44 16.44 -0.20
N ILE A 19 -2.17 15.39 -0.62
CA ILE A 19 -2.09 14.06 -0.02
C ILE A 19 -0.67 13.48 -0.15
N ASN A 20 -0.05 13.58 -1.34
CA ASN A 20 1.32 13.10 -1.59
C ASN A 20 2.36 13.76 -0.68
N ALA A 21 2.17 15.05 -0.35
CA ALA A 21 3.01 15.76 0.60
C ALA A 21 2.73 15.30 2.05
N ALA A 22 1.46 15.19 2.44
CA ALA A 22 1.06 14.88 3.81
C ALA A 22 1.49 13.47 4.28
N VAL A 23 1.57 12.49 3.37
CA VAL A 23 2.01 11.12 3.73
C VAL A 23 3.50 11.02 4.07
N GLN A 24 4.31 12.04 3.78
CA GLN A 24 5.76 12.04 4.08
C GLN A 24 6.01 12.47 5.53
N ASN A 25 5.52 11.67 6.48
CA ASN A 25 5.70 11.92 7.90
C ASN A 25 6.10 10.65 8.67
N PRO A 26 6.74 10.78 9.86
CA PRO A 26 7.24 9.63 10.61
C PRO A 26 6.17 8.64 11.05
N LEU A 27 4.96 9.11 11.38
CA LEU A 27 3.87 8.23 11.82
C LEU A 27 3.37 7.35 10.67
N PHE A 28 3.24 7.92 9.47
CA PHE A 28 2.93 7.16 8.27
C PHE A 28 4.04 6.14 7.97
N ALA A 29 5.31 6.55 8.03
CA ALA A 29 6.43 5.64 7.82
C ALA A 29 6.43 4.48 8.81
N LEU A 30 6.20 4.76 10.09
CA LEU A 30 6.10 3.74 11.14
C LEU A 30 4.96 2.75 10.86
N SER A 31 3.76 3.24 10.52
CA SER A 31 2.63 2.36 10.19
C SER A 31 2.91 1.54 8.92
N PHE A 32 3.49 2.16 7.90
CA PHE A 32 3.73 1.54 6.60
C PHE A 32 4.83 0.47 6.64
N PHE A 33 5.97 0.75 7.27
CA PHE A 33 7.09 -0.20 7.39
C PHE A 33 6.95 -1.12 8.60
N GLY A 34 6.35 -0.64 9.68
CA GLY A 34 6.19 -1.39 10.92
C GLY A 34 5.34 -2.65 10.74
N SER A 35 4.34 -2.64 9.86
CA SER A 35 3.53 -3.83 9.55
C SER A 35 4.36 -4.96 8.91
N GLY A 36 5.27 -4.62 7.98
CA GLY A 36 6.19 -5.57 7.36
C GLY A 36 7.22 -6.09 8.35
N LEU A 37 7.81 -5.21 9.17
CA LEU A 37 8.76 -5.59 10.22
C LEU A 37 8.11 -6.49 11.28
N ALA A 38 6.89 -6.18 11.70
CA ALA A 38 6.14 -7.00 12.64
C ALA A 38 5.81 -8.39 12.06
N SER A 39 5.41 -8.46 10.78
CA SER A 39 5.16 -9.74 10.08
C SER A 39 6.45 -10.58 9.98
N ALA A 40 7.59 -9.94 9.71
CA ALA A 40 8.88 -10.62 9.67
C ALA A 40 9.30 -11.13 11.06
N ALA A 41 9.14 -10.32 12.10
CA ALA A 41 9.41 -10.73 13.48
C ALA A 41 8.51 -11.89 13.92
N ALA A 42 7.23 -11.87 13.55
CA ALA A 42 6.29 -12.96 13.80
C ALA A 42 6.72 -14.26 13.12
N LEU A 43 7.20 -14.17 11.86
CA LEU A 43 7.71 -15.35 11.15
C LEU A 43 8.94 -15.94 11.83
N LEU A 44 9.90 -15.09 12.24
CA LEU A 44 11.09 -15.52 12.96
C LEU A 44 10.72 -16.21 14.29
N ALA A 45 9.80 -15.61 15.05
CA ALA A 45 9.30 -16.19 16.29
C ALA A 45 8.61 -17.54 16.07
N ALA A 46 7.79 -17.67 15.02
CA ALA A 46 7.12 -18.92 14.67
C ALA A 46 8.12 -20.04 14.33
N LEU A 47 9.18 -19.72 13.58
CA LEU A 47 10.24 -20.65 13.21
C LEU A 47 11.09 -21.10 14.41
N SER A 48 11.36 -20.20 15.37
CA SER A 48 12.14 -20.53 16.57
C SER A 48 11.32 -21.17 17.69
N GLY A 49 10.04 -20.84 17.79
CA GLY A 49 9.15 -21.18 18.90
C GLY A 49 8.31 -22.44 18.68
N GLY A 50 8.47 -23.12 17.54
CA GLY A 50 7.75 -24.36 17.24
C GLY A 50 6.26 -24.16 16.91
N ALA A 51 5.88 -23.00 16.35
CA ALA A 51 4.51 -22.80 15.88
C ALA A 51 4.13 -23.87 14.84
N GLY A 52 2.87 -24.30 14.86
CA GLY A 52 2.39 -25.33 13.94
C GLY A 52 2.64 -24.98 12.47
N PRO A 53 2.86 -25.97 11.58
CA PRO A 53 3.18 -25.72 10.17
C PRO A 53 2.16 -24.82 9.45
N GLY A 54 0.88 -24.92 9.80
CA GLY A 54 -0.19 -24.08 9.25
C GLY A 54 -0.07 -22.61 9.65
N ALA A 55 0.16 -22.32 10.93
CA ALA A 55 0.36 -20.95 11.42
C ALA A 55 1.61 -20.32 10.79
N THR A 56 2.71 -21.07 10.74
CA THR A 56 3.97 -20.63 10.10
C THR A 56 3.77 -20.33 8.61
N ALA A 57 3.07 -21.19 7.87
CA ALA A 57 2.77 -20.98 6.46
C ALA A 57 1.88 -19.75 6.22
N ALA A 58 0.88 -19.54 7.08
CA ALA A 58 0.00 -18.37 7.00
C ALA A 58 0.77 -17.06 7.26
N ILE A 59 1.64 -17.01 8.27
CA ILE A 59 2.50 -15.84 8.54
C ILE A 59 3.43 -15.57 7.36
N ALA A 60 4.06 -16.61 6.80
CA ALA A 60 4.93 -16.48 5.63
C ALA A 60 4.18 -15.92 4.41
N GLY A 61 2.97 -16.41 4.17
CA GLY A 61 2.09 -15.90 3.11
C GLY A 61 1.70 -14.43 3.33
N ALA A 62 1.41 -14.04 4.58
CA ALA A 62 1.10 -12.65 4.92
C ALA A 62 2.29 -11.73 4.65
N LEU A 63 3.50 -12.15 5.03
CA LEU A 63 4.73 -11.41 4.74
C LEU A 63 4.96 -11.27 3.23
N ALA A 64 4.75 -12.34 2.45
CA ALA A 64 4.88 -12.29 0.99
C ALA A 64 3.90 -11.29 0.34
N LEU A 65 2.65 -11.24 0.81
CA LEU A 65 1.67 -10.24 0.37
C LEU A 65 2.06 -8.82 0.81
N GLY A 66 2.65 -8.65 2.00
CA GLY A 66 3.24 -7.38 2.44
C GLY A 66 4.37 -6.91 1.51
N VAL A 67 5.27 -7.82 1.11
CA VAL A 67 6.33 -7.53 0.13
C VAL A 67 5.73 -7.12 -1.22
N LEU A 68 4.70 -7.81 -1.71
CA LEU A 68 4.00 -7.43 -2.94
C LEU A 68 3.41 -6.01 -2.82
N GLN A 69 2.81 -5.68 -1.68
CA GLN A 69 2.29 -4.34 -1.42
C GLN A 69 3.39 -3.28 -1.47
N TYR A 70 4.60 -3.56 -0.98
CA TYR A 70 5.76 -2.66 -1.14
C TYR A 70 6.20 -2.55 -2.60
N VAL A 71 6.35 -3.65 -3.31
CA VAL A 71 6.74 -3.66 -4.74
C VAL A 71 5.79 -2.81 -5.57
N VAL A 72 4.47 -2.94 -5.37
CA VAL A 72 3.48 -2.12 -6.08
C VAL A 72 3.58 -0.65 -5.66
N THR A 73 3.81 -0.37 -4.37
CA THR A 73 3.92 1.01 -3.88
C THR A 73 5.13 1.72 -4.48
N PHE A 74 6.32 1.14 -4.35
CA PHE A 74 7.57 1.73 -4.84
C PHE A 74 7.68 1.69 -6.37
N GLY A 75 7.19 0.61 -7.00
CA GLY A 75 7.28 0.43 -8.45
C GLY A 75 6.18 1.13 -9.27
N ARG A 76 5.03 1.44 -8.67
CA ARG A 76 3.88 2.05 -9.39
C ARG A 76 3.36 3.30 -8.71
N ASN A 77 2.88 3.21 -7.46
CA ASN A 77 2.19 4.34 -6.84
C ASN A 77 3.09 5.56 -6.64
N ILE A 78 4.30 5.38 -6.11
CA ILE A 78 5.24 6.49 -5.90
C ILE A 78 5.66 7.15 -7.23
N PRO A 79 6.07 6.41 -8.28
CA PRO A 79 6.35 7.00 -9.58
C PRO A 79 5.17 7.78 -10.18
N LEU A 80 3.94 7.29 -10.01
CA LEU A 80 2.74 7.99 -10.45
C LEU A 80 2.53 9.29 -9.67
N ASN A 81 2.72 9.27 -8.35
CA ASN A 81 2.61 10.45 -7.47
C ASN A 81 3.63 11.53 -7.88
N VAL A 82 4.91 11.15 -8.02
CA VAL A 82 5.97 12.07 -8.43
C VAL A 82 5.68 12.68 -9.81
N ARG A 83 5.14 11.91 -10.75
CA ARG A 83 4.75 12.43 -12.07
C ARG A 83 3.59 13.41 -11.96
N LEU A 84 2.59 13.13 -11.12
CA LEU A 84 1.47 14.05 -10.89
C LEU A 84 1.97 15.39 -10.32
N ASP A 85 2.83 15.34 -9.30
CA ASP A 85 3.38 16.52 -8.63
C ASP A 85 4.16 17.41 -9.62
N ARG A 86 4.92 16.80 -10.54
CA ARG A 86 5.62 17.53 -11.61
C ARG A 86 4.65 18.14 -12.63
N SER A 87 3.63 17.40 -13.02
CA SER A 87 2.64 17.82 -14.02
C SER A 87 1.60 18.81 -13.48
N ALA A 88 1.56 19.06 -12.18
CA ALA A 88 0.60 19.96 -11.53
C ALA A 88 0.73 21.44 -11.97
N ARG A 89 1.84 21.82 -12.61
CA ARG A 89 2.05 23.15 -13.20
C ARG A 89 1.63 23.25 -14.68
N GLY A 90 1.28 22.11 -15.29
CA GLY A 90 0.92 22.01 -16.71
C GLY A 90 -0.59 21.83 -16.93
N PRO A 91 -0.99 21.31 -18.10
CA PRO A 91 -2.41 21.05 -18.40
C PRO A 91 -3.00 19.98 -17.47
N LEU A 92 -3.80 20.41 -16.49
CA LEU A 92 -4.39 19.56 -15.45
C LEU A 92 -5.23 18.39 -15.99
N PRO A 93 -6.02 18.52 -17.07
CA PRO A 93 -6.73 17.38 -17.66
C PRO A 93 -5.79 16.26 -18.12
N THR A 94 -4.63 16.62 -18.67
CA THR A 94 -3.62 15.65 -19.10
C THR A 94 -2.92 15.01 -17.91
N ALA A 95 -2.60 15.81 -16.87
CA ALA A 95 -2.02 15.29 -15.63
C ALA A 95 -2.94 14.25 -14.97
N ARG A 96 -4.24 14.54 -14.86
CA ARG A 96 -5.23 13.62 -14.28
C ARG A 96 -5.40 12.35 -15.11
N ARG A 97 -5.58 12.47 -16.43
CA ARG A 97 -5.73 11.29 -17.33
C ARG A 97 -4.54 10.34 -17.23
N GLY A 98 -3.33 10.87 -17.10
CA GLY A 98 -2.11 10.08 -16.94
C GLY A 98 -1.91 9.47 -15.55
N PHE A 99 -2.79 9.77 -14.58
CA PHE A 99 -2.62 9.41 -13.18
C PHE A 99 -3.77 8.55 -12.64
N GLU A 100 -5.01 9.01 -12.75
CA GLU A 100 -6.13 8.50 -11.95
C GLU A 100 -6.36 7.00 -12.12
N GLN A 101 -6.59 6.54 -13.36
CA GLN A 101 -6.87 5.12 -13.63
C GLN A 101 -5.67 4.20 -13.32
N PRO A 102 -4.44 4.50 -13.78
CA PRO A 102 -3.26 3.73 -13.40
C PRO A 102 -3.06 3.64 -11.88
N TRP A 103 -3.27 4.75 -11.17
CA TRP A 103 -3.10 4.80 -9.72
C TRP A 103 -4.17 3.99 -9.01
N VAL A 104 -5.44 4.11 -9.43
CA VAL A 104 -6.55 3.33 -8.85
C VAL A 104 -6.28 1.84 -9.02
N ARG A 105 -5.87 1.37 -10.20
CA ARG A 105 -5.54 -0.05 -10.44
C ARG A 105 -4.41 -0.54 -9.53
N ALA A 106 -3.31 0.22 -9.45
CA ALA A 106 -2.19 -0.11 -8.56
C ALA A 106 -2.64 -0.13 -7.09
N ASN A 107 -3.43 0.85 -6.66
CA ASN A 107 -3.92 0.93 -5.29
C ASN A 107 -4.90 -0.21 -4.95
N THR A 108 -5.73 -0.65 -5.89
CA THR A 108 -6.57 -1.85 -5.71
C THR A 108 -5.71 -3.09 -5.48
N ALA A 109 -4.63 -3.28 -6.23
CA ALA A 109 -3.72 -4.40 -5.99
C ALA A 109 -3.10 -4.35 -4.59
N ARG A 110 -2.70 -3.17 -4.10
CA ARG A 110 -2.21 -2.99 -2.72
C ARG A 110 -3.27 -3.31 -1.68
N MET A 111 -4.50 -2.87 -1.91
CA MET A 111 -5.64 -3.14 -1.02
C MET A 111 -5.84 -4.65 -0.90
N LEU A 112 -5.95 -5.36 -2.03
CA LEU A 112 -6.13 -6.82 -2.05
C LEU A 112 -5.00 -7.55 -1.35
N ALA A 113 -3.74 -7.15 -1.59
CA ALA A 113 -2.58 -7.73 -0.92
C ALA A 113 -2.63 -7.50 0.61
N SER A 114 -2.95 -6.28 1.04
CA SER A 114 -3.05 -5.93 2.47
C SER A 114 -4.20 -6.67 3.16
N THR A 115 -5.36 -6.77 2.51
CA THR A 115 -6.51 -7.55 3.01
C THR A 115 -6.16 -9.03 3.12
N GLY A 116 -5.51 -9.61 2.11
CA GLY A 116 -5.06 -11.01 2.16
C GLY A 116 -4.05 -11.25 3.27
N ALA A 117 -3.09 -10.33 3.47
CA ALA A 117 -2.12 -10.43 4.55
C ALA A 117 -2.82 -10.40 5.93
N LEU A 118 -3.78 -9.50 6.12
CA LEU A 118 -4.56 -9.42 7.36
C LEU A 118 -5.34 -10.72 7.63
N LEU A 119 -5.98 -11.30 6.61
CA LEU A 119 -6.70 -12.56 6.75
C LEU A 119 -5.77 -13.71 7.14
N LEU A 120 -4.60 -13.81 6.51
CA LEU A 120 -3.62 -14.84 6.83
C LEU A 120 -3.06 -14.70 8.24
N LEU A 121 -2.80 -13.47 8.70
CA LEU A 121 -2.40 -13.23 10.10
C LEU A 121 -3.52 -13.59 11.08
N GLY A 122 -4.78 -13.32 10.74
CA GLY A 122 -5.94 -13.74 11.54
C GLY A 122 -6.07 -15.26 11.63
N ILE A 123 -5.85 -15.98 10.52
CA ILE A 123 -5.81 -17.45 10.50
C ILE A 123 -4.67 -17.98 11.37
N ALA A 124 -3.48 -17.40 11.24
CA ALA A 124 -2.33 -17.79 12.07
C ALA A 124 -2.63 -17.60 13.55
N LEU A 125 -3.23 -16.46 13.93
CA LEU A 125 -3.60 -16.17 15.32
C LEU A 125 -4.64 -17.16 15.87
N ALA A 126 -5.59 -17.59 15.06
CA ALA A 126 -6.59 -18.59 15.46
C ALA A 126 -6.05 -20.03 15.51
N ALA A 127 -4.84 -20.27 14.99
CA ALA A 127 -4.18 -21.57 14.90
C ALA A 127 -2.97 -21.71 15.86
N LEU A 128 -2.66 -20.66 16.62
CA LEU A 128 -1.71 -20.69 17.75
C LEU A 128 -2.40 -21.25 18.99
#